data_AF-A0A401I739-F1
#
_entry.id   AF-A0A401I739-F1
#
_cell.length_a   1.000
_cell.length_b   1.000
_cell.length_c   1.000
_cell.angle_alpha   90.00
_cell.angle_beta   90.00
_cell.angle_gamma   90.00
#
_symmetry.space_group_name_H-M   'P 1'
#
loop_
_entity.id
_entity.type
_entity.pdbx_description
1 polymer ?
#
loop_
_entity_poly.entity_id
_entity_poly.type
_entity_poly.pdbx_seq_one_letter_code
_entity_poly.pdbx_strand_id
1 'polypeptide(L)'
;MFSWRAMKQHFIEMRGYIAFMTILFLAGIFVGASNASLEQMISGQIAGLQEMSRQIDESSNPGLMMFLFIFFNNAIKSLLVMYLGVFFGVVPLFFILINGMVLGYLFANNPQPSIDLFTLITRGILPHGIIEIPAIIIAGAYGVRFGVLTFKGIGALFRRDGRFGRVYEAFAVRTVPLMVWLTVGLLLAAVIESTVTVWLLSTAFN
;
A
#
# COMPACT_ATOMS: atom_id res chain seq x y z
N MET A 1 7.22 -4.80 -24.17
CA MET A 1 7.14 -4.11 -22.86
C MET A 1 6.21 -4.82 -21.86
N PHE A 2 5.10 -5.42 -22.28
CA PHE A 2 4.12 -6.09 -21.37
C PHE A 2 4.20 -7.63 -21.35
N SER A 3 5.33 -8.25 -21.71
CA SER A 3 5.38 -9.73 -21.74
C SER A 3 5.37 -10.30 -20.31
N TRP A 4 4.46 -11.24 -20.05
CA TRP A 4 4.31 -11.90 -18.75
C TRP A 4 5.62 -12.54 -18.25
N ARG A 5 6.40 -13.11 -19.18
CA ARG A 5 7.71 -13.69 -18.88
C ARG A 5 8.71 -12.64 -18.38
N ALA A 6 8.76 -11.46 -19.02
CA ALA A 6 9.64 -10.38 -18.59
C ALA A 6 9.23 -9.83 -17.23
N MET A 7 7.92 -9.77 -16.94
CA MET A 7 7.42 -9.34 -15.64
C MET A 7 7.81 -10.32 -14.54
N LYS A 8 7.57 -11.62 -14.73
CA LYS A 8 8.00 -12.66 -13.79
C LYS A 8 9.49 -12.60 -13.49
N GLN A 9 10.31 -12.44 -14.52
CA GLN A 9 11.75 -12.32 -14.35
C GLN A 9 12.12 -11.07 -13.53
N HIS A 10 11.42 -9.96 -13.76
CA HIS A 10 11.61 -8.74 -12.97
C HIS A 10 11.20 -8.92 -11.50
N PHE A 11 10.11 -9.62 -11.20
CA PHE A 11 9.73 -9.96 -9.83
C PHE A 11 10.79 -10.82 -9.14
N ILE A 12 11.41 -11.76 -9.86
CA ILE A 12 12.53 -12.57 -9.35
C ILE A 12 13.74 -11.69 -9.04
N GLU A 13 14.07 -10.72 -9.89
CA GLU A 13 15.14 -9.74 -9.63
C GLU A 13 14.84 -8.88 -8.39
N MET A 14 13.56 -8.58 -8.15
CA MET A 14 13.09 -7.75 -7.03
C MET A 14 12.85 -8.52 -5.73
N ARG A 15 12.98 -9.85 -5.71
CA ARG A 15 12.62 -10.70 -4.56
C ARG A 15 13.27 -10.28 -3.24
N GLY A 16 14.52 -9.79 -3.29
CA GLY A 16 15.22 -9.31 -2.10
C GLY A 16 14.59 -8.04 -1.53
N TYR A 17 14.20 -7.10 -2.40
CA TYR A 17 13.49 -5.89 -1.99
C TYR A 17 12.10 -6.21 -1.48
N ILE A 18 11.36 -7.10 -2.15
CA ILE A 18 10.02 -7.52 -1.73
C ILE A 18 10.09 -8.21 -0.36
N ALA A 19 11.03 -9.15 -0.16
CA ALA A 19 11.22 -9.82 1.12
C ALA A 19 11.58 -8.83 2.22
N PHE A 20 12.49 -7.89 1.94
CA PHE A 20 12.86 -6.84 2.89
C PHE A 20 11.67 -5.96 3.28
N MET A 21 10.88 -5.48 2.31
CA MET A 21 9.67 -4.69 2.60
C MET A 21 8.61 -5.50 3.35
N THR A 22 8.49 -6.79 3.06
CA THR A 22 7.58 -7.70 3.78
C THR A 22 8.01 -7.83 5.24
N ILE A 23 9.30 -8.07 5.50
CA ILE A 23 9.84 -8.15 6.87
C ILE A 23 9.62 -6.82 7.60
N LEU A 24 9.87 -5.69 6.94
CA LEU A 24 9.65 -4.36 7.51
C LEU A 24 8.18 -4.11 7.85
N PHE A 25 7.27 -4.54 6.98
CA PHE A 25 5.83 -4.47 7.23
C PHE A 25 5.43 -5.29 8.45
N LEU A 26 5.90 -6.54 8.54
CA LEU A 26 5.66 -7.42 9.70
C LEU A 26 6.25 -6.86 10.99
N ALA A 27 7.43 -6.25 10.93
CA ALA A 27 8.02 -5.54 12.05
C ALA A 27 7.14 -4.35 12.47
N GLY A 28 6.59 -3.61 11.51
CA GLY A 28 5.61 -2.56 11.75
C GLY A 28 4.38 -3.10 12.48
N ILE A 29 3.80 -4.22 12.05
CA ILE A 29 2.68 -4.89 12.73
C ILE A 29 3.04 -5.19 14.18
N PHE A 30 4.19 -5.82 14.41
CA PHE A 30 4.62 -6.16 15.76
C PHE A 30 4.75 -4.92 16.65
N VAL A 31 5.41 -3.87 16.14
CA VAL A 31 5.57 -2.59 16.85
C VAL A 31 4.23 -1.92 17.13
N GLY A 32 3.32 -1.89 16.16
CA GLY A 32 1.98 -1.33 16.32
C GLY A 32 1.14 -2.07 17.37
N ALA A 33 1.26 -3.40 17.40
CA ALA A 33 0.55 -4.25 18.34
C ALA A 33 1.08 -4.14 19.77
N SER A 34 2.40 -3.96 19.96
CA SER A 34 3.03 -3.99 21.28
C SER A 34 3.14 -2.63 21.96
N ASN A 35 2.99 -1.52 21.23
CA ASN A 35 3.25 -0.17 21.76
C ASN A 35 1.98 0.67 21.84
N ALA A 36 1.38 0.70 23.04
CA ALA A 36 0.24 1.56 23.34
C ALA A 36 0.55 3.07 23.21
N SER A 37 1.81 3.47 23.30
CA SER A 37 2.24 4.88 23.11
C SER A 37 2.00 5.42 21.70
N LEU A 38 1.74 4.54 20.71
CA LEU A 38 1.39 4.94 19.35
C LEU A 38 -0.10 5.29 19.20
N GLU A 39 -0.90 5.11 20.24
CA GLU A 39 -2.34 5.40 20.26
C GLU A 39 -2.65 6.81 19.75
N GLN A 40 -1.91 7.83 20.16
CA GLN A 40 -2.17 9.21 19.74
C GLN A 40 -1.91 9.44 18.24
N MET A 41 -0.87 8.80 17.70
CA MET A 41 -0.56 8.87 16.26
C MET A 41 -1.59 8.10 15.43
N ILE A 42 -2.01 6.94 15.92
CA ILE A 42 -2.90 6.02 15.19
C ILE A 42 -4.35 6.48 15.28
N SER A 43 -4.79 7.00 16.43
CA SER A 43 -6.12 7.58 16.60
C SER A 43 -6.35 8.77 15.66
N GLY A 44 -5.33 9.59 15.40
CA GLY A 44 -5.41 10.65 14.38
C GLY A 44 -5.68 10.11 12.96
N GLN A 45 -5.07 8.99 12.58
CA GLN A 45 -5.35 8.36 11.29
C GLN A 45 -6.74 7.74 11.23
N ILE A 46 -7.16 7.06 12.30
CA ILE A 46 -8.49 6.45 12.41
C ILE A 46 -9.58 7.53 12.35
N ALA A 47 -9.41 8.65 13.06
CA ALA A 47 -10.36 9.76 13.04
C ALA A 47 -10.51 10.36 11.63
N GLY A 48 -9.40 10.51 10.89
CA GLY A 48 -9.44 10.94 9.49
C GLY A 48 -10.23 9.97 8.60
N LEU A 49 -10.03 8.65 8.78
CA LEU A 49 -10.78 7.62 8.06
C LEU A 49 -12.27 7.62 8.43
N GLN A 50 -12.61 7.80 9.70
CA GLN A 50 -13.99 7.87 10.18
C GLN A 50 -14.75 9.08 9.60
N GLU A 51 -14.11 10.25 9.57
CA GLU A 51 -14.70 11.45 8.98
C GLU A 51 -14.95 11.26 7.48
N MET A 52 -13.99 10.66 6.76
CA MET A 52 -14.16 10.31 5.35
C MET A 52 -15.27 9.28 5.13
N SER A 53 -15.36 8.25 5.98
CA SER A 53 -16.44 7.26 5.92
C SER A 53 -17.81 7.91 6.08
N ARG A 54 -17.97 8.82 7.05
CA ARG A 54 -19.23 9.53 7.26
C ARG A 54 -19.64 10.35 6.03
N GLN A 55 -18.69 11.05 5.40
CA GLN A 55 -18.96 11.81 4.17
C GLN A 55 -19.37 10.91 3.00
N ILE A 56 -18.85 9.68 2.94
CA ILE A 56 -19.24 8.69 1.93
C ILE A 56 -20.66 8.17 2.20
N ASP A 57 -21.00 7.90 3.46
CA ASP A 57 -22.34 7.42 3.86
C ASP A 57 -23.43 8.48 3.63
N GLU A 58 -23.10 9.77 3.80
CA GLU A 58 -24.01 10.90 3.54
C GLU A 58 -24.15 11.22 2.03
N SER A 59 -23.40 10.56 1.16
CA SER A 59 -23.42 10.83 -0.28
C SER A 59 -24.63 10.22 -1.00
N SER A 60 -24.96 10.77 -2.18
CA SER A 60 -26.08 10.30 -3.00
C SER A 60 -25.90 8.87 -3.55
N ASN A 61 -24.67 8.36 -3.58
CA ASN A 61 -24.36 6.98 -3.98
C ASN A 61 -23.18 6.45 -3.15
N PRO A 62 -23.43 5.95 -1.92
CA PRO A 62 -22.39 5.51 -1.00
C PRO A 62 -21.51 4.39 -1.58
N GLY A 63 -22.10 3.47 -2.34
CA GLY A 63 -21.35 2.36 -2.96
C GLY A 63 -20.36 2.84 -4.02
N LEU A 64 -20.77 3.75 -4.90
CA LEU A 64 -19.88 4.35 -5.90
C LEU A 64 -18.80 5.20 -5.23
N MET A 65 -19.16 6.02 -4.23
CA MET A 65 -18.19 6.88 -3.54
C MET A 65 -17.16 6.07 -2.76
N MET A 66 -17.58 5.00 -2.08
CA MET A 66 -16.68 4.05 -1.42
C MET A 66 -15.72 3.40 -2.41
N PHE A 67 -16.23 2.93 -3.56
CA PHE A 67 -15.41 2.36 -4.63
C PHE A 67 -14.32 3.34 -5.11
N LEU A 68 -14.73 4.56 -5.47
CA LEU A 68 -13.80 5.58 -5.97
C LEU A 68 -12.78 5.96 -4.90
N PHE A 69 -13.23 6.13 -3.65
CA PHE A 69 -12.37 6.45 -2.52
C PHE A 69 -11.27 5.40 -2.35
N ILE A 70 -11.63 4.12 -2.26
CA ILE A 70 -10.68 3.01 -2.10
C ILE A 70 -9.70 2.98 -3.29
N PHE A 71 -10.24 2.96 -4.51
CA PHE A 71 -9.43 2.84 -5.72
C PHE A 71 -8.41 3.98 -5.83
N PHE A 72 -8.86 5.23 -5.73
CA PHE A 72 -7.98 6.38 -5.89
C PHE A 72 -7.00 6.51 -4.75
N ASN A 73 -7.40 6.28 -3.49
CA ASN A 73 -6.46 6.32 -2.38
C ASN A 73 -5.35 5.30 -2.55
N ASN A 74 -5.69 4.05 -2.87
CA ASN A 74 -4.70 2.98 -2.94
C ASN A 74 -3.83 3.07 -4.19
N ALA A 75 -4.40 3.46 -5.33
CA ALA A 75 -3.65 3.70 -6.56
C ALA A 75 -2.69 4.89 -6.41
N ILE A 76 -3.18 6.03 -5.90
CA ILE A 76 -2.35 7.23 -5.72
C ILE A 76 -1.25 6.96 -4.69
N LYS A 77 -1.56 6.38 -3.53
CA LYS A 77 -0.55 6.04 -2.51
C LYS A 77 0.52 5.11 -3.07
N SER A 78 0.13 4.04 -3.77
CA SER A 78 1.09 3.08 -4.35
C SER A 78 2.01 3.74 -5.38
N LEU A 79 1.46 4.59 -6.25
CA LEU A 79 2.24 5.32 -7.25
C LEU A 79 3.18 6.34 -6.59
N LEU A 80 2.68 7.12 -5.63
CA LEU A 80 3.48 8.10 -4.90
C LEU A 80 4.63 7.42 -4.15
N VAL A 81 4.36 6.35 -3.43
CA VAL A 81 5.37 5.60 -2.69
C VAL A 81 6.47 5.09 -3.61
N MET A 82 6.09 4.54 -4.77
CA MET A 82 7.07 4.07 -5.75
C MET A 82 7.97 5.20 -6.26
N TYR A 83 7.42 6.36 -6.61
CA TYR A 83 8.21 7.46 -7.21
C TYR A 83 8.94 8.33 -6.18
N LEU A 84 8.35 8.54 -5.00
CA LEU A 84 9.02 9.17 -3.87
C LEU A 84 10.20 8.32 -3.35
N GLY A 85 10.29 7.06 -3.80
CA GLY A 85 11.51 6.27 -3.71
C GLY A 85 12.75 6.98 -4.24
N VAL A 86 12.64 7.93 -5.18
CA VAL A 86 13.77 8.74 -5.68
C VAL A 86 14.53 9.43 -4.54
N PHE A 87 13.88 9.76 -3.43
CA PHE A 87 14.47 10.28 -2.20
C PHE A 87 15.14 9.17 -1.38
N PHE A 88 16.08 8.45 -2.02
CA PHE A 88 16.91 7.39 -1.42
C PHE A 88 16.14 6.22 -0.80
N GLY A 89 14.88 6.04 -1.20
CA GLY A 89 14.03 4.95 -0.71
C GLY A 89 13.44 5.21 0.67
N VAL A 90 13.74 6.36 1.30
CA VAL A 90 13.34 6.67 2.68
C VAL A 90 11.81 6.71 2.83
N VAL A 91 11.14 7.39 1.90
CA VAL A 91 9.67 7.50 1.92
C VAL A 91 8.99 6.12 1.87
N PRO A 92 9.34 5.19 0.93
CA PRO A 92 8.84 3.82 0.96
C PRO A 92 9.01 3.07 2.28
N LEU A 93 10.16 3.24 2.94
CA LEU A 93 10.45 2.55 4.21
C LEU A 93 9.48 2.99 5.30
N PHE A 94 9.36 4.31 5.49
CA PHE A 94 8.44 4.86 6.48
C PHE A 94 6.99 4.54 6.15
N PHE A 95 6.60 4.63 4.88
CA PHE A 95 5.25 4.31 4.46
C PHE A 95 4.88 2.87 4.84
N ILE A 96 5.71 1.89 4.49
CA ILE A 96 5.43 0.49 4.81
C ILE A 96 5.45 0.23 6.31
N LEU A 97 6.38 0.84 7.05
CA LEU A 97 6.43 0.71 8.50
C LEU A 97 5.16 1.27 9.16
N ILE A 98 4.70 2.46 8.75
CA ILE A 98 3.49 3.11 9.29
C ILE A 98 2.25 2.28 8.97
N ASN A 99 2.10 1.79 7.74
CA ASN A 99 0.97 0.93 7.37
C ASN A 99 0.97 -0.37 8.20
N GLY A 100 2.14 -0.97 8.44
CA GLY A 100 2.27 -2.10 9.35
C GLY A 100 1.84 -1.75 10.78
N MET A 101 2.33 -0.63 11.32
CA MET A 101 2.00 -0.19 12.69
C MET A 101 0.50 0.09 12.87
N VAL A 102 -0.14 0.77 11.93
CA VAL A 102 -1.58 1.03 11.97
C VAL A 102 -2.34 -0.29 12.00
N LEU A 103 -1.98 -1.24 11.12
CA LEU A 103 -2.63 -2.55 11.06
C LEU A 103 -2.42 -3.36 12.36
N GLY A 104 -1.18 -3.37 12.90
CA GLY A 104 -0.87 -4.07 14.15
C GLY A 104 -1.60 -3.50 15.36
N TYR A 105 -1.71 -2.17 15.46
CA TYR A 105 -2.45 -1.52 16.52
C TYR A 105 -3.94 -1.85 16.47
N LEU A 106 -4.54 -1.82 15.28
CA LEU A 106 -5.95 -2.19 15.08
C LEU A 106 -6.22 -3.64 15.50
N PHE A 107 -5.27 -4.56 15.28
CA PHE A 107 -5.38 -5.93 15.78
C PHE A 107 -5.28 -6.04 17.30
N ALA A 108 -4.41 -5.24 17.95
CA ALA A 108 -4.15 -5.36 19.37
C ALA A 108 -5.13 -4.58 20.27
N ASN A 109 -5.56 -3.38 19.85
CA ASN A 109 -6.31 -2.44 20.69
C ASN A 109 -7.74 -2.27 20.23
N ASN A 110 -8.59 -3.23 20.56
CA ASN A 110 -10.01 -3.18 20.21
C ASN A 110 -10.86 -2.55 21.31
N PRO A 111 -11.44 -1.36 21.05
CA PRO A 111 -12.06 -0.56 22.10
C PRO A 111 -13.50 -0.96 22.45
N GLN A 112 -14.12 -1.94 21.76
CA GLN A 112 -15.51 -2.32 22.02
C GLN A 112 -15.69 -3.84 22.16
N PRO A 113 -16.06 -4.35 23.35
CA PRO A 113 -16.48 -5.74 23.55
C PRO A 113 -17.81 -6.09 22.84
N SER A 114 -18.58 -5.09 22.41
CA SER A 114 -19.96 -5.24 21.90
C SER A 114 -20.11 -5.15 20.38
N ILE A 115 -19.15 -4.56 19.67
CA ILE A 115 -19.04 -4.68 18.21
C ILE A 115 -17.99 -5.76 18.00
N ASP A 116 -18.42 -6.91 17.49
CA ASP A 116 -17.54 -8.04 17.33
C ASP A 116 -16.31 -7.58 16.54
N LEU A 117 -15.12 -7.83 17.06
CA LEU A 117 -13.86 -7.43 16.45
C LEU A 117 -13.77 -7.92 15.00
N PHE A 118 -14.34 -9.10 14.81
CA PHE A 118 -14.59 -9.70 13.52
C PHE A 118 -15.36 -8.79 12.57
N THR A 119 -16.35 -8.01 13.02
CA THR A 119 -17.19 -7.12 12.18
C THR A 119 -16.46 -5.86 11.73
N LEU A 120 -15.72 -5.19 12.63
CA LEU A 120 -14.95 -3.99 12.27
C LEU A 120 -13.80 -4.34 11.30
N ILE A 121 -13.14 -5.47 11.57
CA ILE A 121 -12.09 -6.02 10.71
C ILE A 121 -12.71 -6.49 9.40
N THR A 122 -13.70 -7.39 9.38
CA THR A 122 -14.28 -7.95 8.14
C THR A 122 -15.01 -6.92 7.27
N ARG A 123 -15.56 -5.85 7.84
CA ARG A 123 -16.33 -4.84 7.09
C ARG A 123 -15.53 -3.59 6.73
N GLY A 124 -14.46 -3.25 7.45
CA GLY A 124 -13.73 -1.99 7.27
C GLY A 124 -12.24 -2.09 6.92
N ILE A 125 -11.58 -3.22 7.18
CA ILE A 125 -10.10 -3.37 7.02
C ILE A 125 -9.73 -4.62 6.21
N LEU A 126 -10.43 -5.74 6.43
CA LEU A 126 -10.16 -7.05 5.85
C LEU A 126 -10.47 -7.18 4.34
N PRO A 127 -11.49 -6.49 3.77
CA PRO A 127 -11.69 -6.54 2.32
C PRO A 127 -10.45 -6.01 1.57
N HIS A 128 -9.81 -4.99 2.15
CA HIS A 128 -8.73 -4.21 1.54
C HIS A 128 -7.38 -4.92 1.57
N GLY A 129 -7.08 -5.66 2.64
CA GLY A 129 -5.73 -6.16 2.90
C GLY A 129 -5.19 -7.22 1.93
N ILE A 130 -6.05 -8.05 1.33
CA ILE A 130 -5.56 -9.22 0.55
C ILE A 130 -4.88 -8.78 -0.75
N ILE A 131 -5.41 -7.76 -1.43
CA ILE A 131 -4.83 -7.25 -2.67
C ILE A 131 -4.01 -5.97 -2.40
N GLU A 132 -4.42 -5.12 -1.46
CA GLU A 132 -3.69 -3.89 -1.13
C GLU A 132 -2.33 -4.18 -0.47
N ILE A 133 -2.24 -5.10 0.50
CA ILE A 133 -0.96 -5.36 1.20
C ILE A 133 0.13 -5.84 0.23
N PRO A 134 -0.12 -6.81 -0.67
CA PRO A 134 0.84 -7.15 -1.70
C PRO A 134 1.16 -5.97 -2.61
N ALA A 135 0.16 -5.17 -3.01
CA ALA A 135 0.36 -4.04 -3.91
C ALA A 135 1.27 -2.96 -3.27
N ILE A 136 1.04 -2.59 -2.01
CA ILE A 136 1.88 -1.59 -1.31
C ILE A 136 3.29 -2.13 -1.06
N ILE A 137 3.45 -3.42 -0.72
CA ILE A 137 4.77 -4.04 -0.51
C ILE A 137 5.56 -4.02 -1.82
N ILE A 138 4.91 -4.38 -2.93
CA ILE A 138 5.52 -4.34 -4.27
C ILE A 138 5.87 -2.89 -4.63
N ALA A 139 4.93 -1.94 -4.48
CA ALA A 139 5.18 -0.53 -4.76
C ALA A 139 6.35 0.02 -3.92
N GLY A 140 6.41 -0.31 -2.63
CA GLY A 140 7.48 0.05 -1.72
C GLY A 140 8.82 -0.57 -2.13
N ALA A 141 8.84 -1.83 -2.53
CA ALA A 141 10.06 -2.52 -2.98
C ALA A 141 10.64 -1.86 -4.24
N TYR A 142 9.78 -1.47 -5.18
CA TYR A 142 10.19 -0.71 -6.36
C TYR A 142 10.64 0.71 -6.00
N GLY A 143 9.99 1.36 -5.03
CA GLY A 143 10.45 2.65 -4.51
C GLY A 143 11.83 2.59 -3.84
N VAL A 144 12.09 1.59 -3.01
CA VAL A 144 13.44 1.38 -2.42
C VAL A 144 14.47 1.11 -3.51
N ARG A 145 14.14 0.26 -4.50
CA ARG A 145 15.04 0.02 -5.64
C ARG A 145 15.33 1.30 -6.42
N PHE A 146 14.32 2.14 -6.63
CA PHE A 146 14.48 3.46 -7.23
C PHE A 146 15.49 4.27 -6.42
N GLY A 147 15.29 4.39 -5.10
CA GLY A 147 16.21 5.13 -4.23
C GLY A 147 17.66 4.64 -4.26
N VAL A 148 17.86 3.33 -4.28
CA VAL A 148 19.19 2.72 -4.42
C VAL A 148 19.82 3.07 -5.76
N LEU A 149 19.04 3.07 -6.85
CA LEU A 149 19.54 3.48 -8.16
C LEU A 149 19.87 4.98 -8.16
N THR A 150 19.02 5.85 -7.61
CA THR A 150 19.32 7.28 -7.49
C THR A 150 20.62 7.51 -6.74
N PHE A 151 20.82 6.86 -5.59
CA PHE A 151 22.06 6.95 -4.81
C PHE A 151 23.29 6.51 -5.62
N LYS A 152 23.19 5.37 -6.31
CA LYS A 152 24.26 4.87 -7.18
C LYS A 152 24.52 5.79 -8.38
N GLY A 153 23.50 6.45 -8.89
CA GLY A 153 23.59 7.40 -10.00
C GLY A 153 24.41 8.63 -9.65
N ILE A 154 24.25 9.15 -8.43
CA ILE A 154 25.09 10.23 -7.92
C ILE A 154 26.57 9.79 -7.93
N GLY A 155 26.86 8.61 -7.38
CA GLY A 155 28.23 8.04 -7.38
C GLY A 155 28.78 7.75 -8.78
N ALA A 156 27.93 7.32 -9.71
CA ALA A 156 28.31 7.05 -11.10
C ALA A 156 28.63 8.33 -11.89
N LEU A 157 27.94 9.44 -11.56
CA LEU A 157 28.22 10.76 -12.13
C LEU A 157 29.65 11.22 -11.80
N PHE A 158 30.08 11.00 -10.55
CA PHE A 158 31.47 11.27 -10.12
C PHE A 158 32.50 10.40 -10.86
N ARG A 159 32.14 9.16 -11.22
CA ARG A 159 33.04 8.20 -11.88
C ARG A 159 32.95 8.22 -13.41
N ARG A 160 32.11 9.10 -14.00
CA ARG A 160 31.82 9.20 -15.44
C ARG A 160 31.45 7.85 -16.09
N ASP A 161 30.72 6.99 -15.38
CA ASP A 161 30.27 5.71 -15.96
C ASP A 161 29.04 5.91 -16.86
N GLY A 162 29.28 6.13 -18.15
CA GLY A 162 28.24 6.30 -19.17
C GLY A 162 27.30 5.10 -19.34
N ARG A 163 27.58 3.95 -18.70
CA ARG A 163 26.70 2.78 -18.73
C ARG A 163 25.57 2.88 -17.70
N PHE A 164 25.70 3.75 -16.69
CA PHE A 164 24.70 3.87 -15.63
C PHE A 164 23.35 4.39 -16.13
N GLY A 165 23.36 5.36 -17.07
CA GLY A 165 22.13 5.91 -17.65
C GLY A 165 21.23 4.82 -18.25
N ARG A 166 21.82 3.84 -18.96
CA ARG A 166 21.09 2.71 -19.54
C ARG A 166 20.44 1.81 -18.49
N VAL A 167 21.08 1.63 -17.32
CA VAL A 167 20.54 0.82 -16.22
C VAL A 167 19.35 1.53 -15.57
N TYR A 168 19.47 2.84 -15.36
CA TYR A 168 18.40 3.65 -14.80
C TYR A 168 17.20 3.74 -15.74
N GLU A 169 17.45 3.99 -17.04
CA GLU A 169 16.42 4.02 -18.07
C GLU A 169 15.72 2.66 -18.20
N ALA A 170 16.48 1.57 -18.24
CA ALA A 170 15.90 0.23 -18.30
C ALA A 170 15.01 -0.09 -17.09
N PHE A 171 15.35 0.43 -15.90
CA PHE A 171 14.49 0.31 -14.72
C PHE A 171 13.23 1.17 -14.84
N ALA A 172 13.36 2.46 -15.19
CA ALA A 172 12.24 3.39 -15.32
C ALA A 172 11.23 2.95 -16.39
N VAL A 173 11.70 2.45 -17.53
CA VAL A 173 10.81 1.92 -18.58
C VAL A 173 10.05 0.68 -18.10
N ARG A 174 10.63 -0.11 -17.18
CA ARG A 174 10.00 -1.29 -16.59
C ARG A 174 9.04 -0.98 -15.44
N THR A 175 9.10 0.20 -14.82
CA THR A 175 8.08 0.60 -13.83
C THR A 175 6.75 0.91 -14.50
N VAL A 176 6.74 1.39 -15.76
CA VAL A 176 5.51 1.67 -16.51
C VAL A 176 4.54 0.48 -16.61
N PRO A 177 4.95 -0.70 -17.11
CA PRO A 177 4.05 -1.84 -17.15
C PRO A 177 3.65 -2.28 -15.74
N LEU A 178 4.56 -2.23 -14.75
CA LEU A 178 4.21 -2.53 -13.36
C LEU A 178 3.10 -1.60 -12.83
N MET A 179 3.17 -0.30 -13.09
CA MET A 179 2.11 0.64 -12.69
C MET A 179 0.77 0.21 -13.26
N VAL A 180 0.71 -0.14 -14.54
CA VAL A 180 -0.53 -0.61 -15.17
C VAL A 180 -1.05 -1.86 -14.45
N TRP A 181 -0.18 -2.84 -14.16
CA TRP A 181 -0.59 -4.04 -13.43
C TRP A 181 -1.03 -3.76 -11.99
N LEU A 182 -0.33 -2.89 -11.26
CA LEU A 182 -0.71 -2.49 -9.90
C LEU A 182 -2.04 -1.74 -9.91
N THR A 183 -2.23 -0.77 -10.80
CA THR A 183 -3.47 -0.02 -10.92
C THR A 183 -4.64 -0.92 -11.31
N VAL A 184 -4.45 -1.86 -12.25
CA VAL A 184 -5.49 -2.83 -12.61
C VAL A 184 -5.78 -3.78 -11.45
N GLY A 185 -4.76 -4.25 -10.73
CA GLY A 185 -4.95 -5.08 -9.54
C GLY A 185 -5.72 -4.37 -8.43
N LEU A 186 -5.38 -3.09 -8.17
CA LEU A 186 -6.07 -2.24 -7.20
C LEU A 186 -7.49 -1.84 -7.65
N LEU A 187 -7.73 -1.75 -8.96
CA LEU A 187 -9.07 -1.58 -9.51
C LEU A 187 -9.94 -2.80 -9.21
N LEU A 188 -9.40 -4.01 -9.46
CA LEU A 188 -10.09 -5.25 -9.12
C LEU A 188 -10.34 -5.36 -7.62
N ALA A 189 -9.37 -4.97 -6.80
CA ALA A 189 -9.52 -4.87 -5.35
C ALA A 189 -10.70 -3.98 -4.98
N ALA A 190 -10.72 -2.75 -5.48
CA ALA A 190 -11.80 -1.80 -5.20
C ALA A 190 -13.17 -2.32 -5.65
N VAL A 191 -13.28 -2.99 -6.81
CA VAL A 191 -14.56 -3.58 -7.29
C VAL A 191 -15.04 -4.69 -6.34
N ILE A 192 -14.14 -5.60 -5.97
CA ILE A 192 -14.46 -6.70 -5.05
C ILE A 192 -14.89 -6.11 -3.70
N GLU A 193 -14.14 -5.15 -3.20
CA GLU A 193 -14.34 -4.54 -1.88
C GLU A 193 -15.62 -3.71 -1.82
N SER A 194 -15.88 -2.83 -2.79
CA SER A 194 -17.11 -2.04 -2.80
C SER A 194 -18.35 -2.93 -2.92
N THR A 195 -18.27 -4.03 -3.67
CA THR A 195 -19.40 -4.96 -3.82
C THR A 195 -19.61 -5.79 -2.56
N VAL A 196 -18.54 -6.33 -1.97
CA VAL A 196 -18.59 -7.16 -0.75
C VAL A 196 -18.99 -6.33 0.47
N THR A 197 -18.45 -5.12 0.63
CA THR A 197 -18.79 -4.22 1.73
C THR A 197 -20.26 -3.79 1.66
N VAL A 198 -20.77 -3.41 0.48
CA VAL A 198 -22.19 -3.07 0.31
C VAL A 198 -23.10 -4.27 0.60
N TRP A 199 -22.72 -5.48 0.16
CA TRP A 199 -23.47 -6.70 0.43
C TRP A 199 -23.48 -7.11 1.91
N LEU A 200 -22.34 -6.95 2.60
CA LEU A 200 -22.23 -7.21 4.04
C LEU A 200 -23.02 -6.21 4.88
N LEU A 201 -23.06 -4.94 4.46
CA LEU A 201 -23.85 -3.91 5.14
C LEU A 201 -25.35 -4.11 4.90
N SER A 202 -25.78 -4.49 3.70
CA SER A 202 -27.21 -4.70 3.42
C SER A 202 -27.81 -5.93 4.11
N THR A 203 -27.00 -6.95 4.41
CA THR A 203 -27.45 -8.17 5.12
C THR A 203 -27.47 -7.99 6.64
N ALA A 204 -26.81 -6.95 7.17
CA ALA A 204 -26.70 -6.70 8.61
C ALA A 204 -27.89 -5.94 9.22
N PHE A 205 -28.78 -5.38 8.38
CA PHE A 205 -29.97 -4.62 8.79
C PHE A 205 -31.29 -5.37 8.51
N ASN A 206 -31.23 -6.67 8.24
CA ASN A 206 -32.39 -7.57 8.17
C ASN A 206 -32.35 -8.60 9.29
#